data_AF-A0AAW4YB19-F1
#
_entry.id   AF-A0AAW4YB19-F1
#
_cell.length_a   1.000
_cell.length_b   1.000
_cell.length_c   1.000
_cell.angle_alpha   90.00
_cell.angle_beta   90.00
_cell.angle_gamma   90.00
#
_symmetry.space_group_name_H-M   'P 1'
#
loop_
_entity.id
_entity.type
_entity.pdbx_description
1 polymer ?
#
loop_
_entity_poly.entity_id
_entity_poly.type
_entity_poly.pdbx_seq_one_letter_code
_entity_poly.pdbx_strand_id
1 'polypeptide(L)' 'MRHDIYEGVLFYIMKGIKPNYAELGRQYNCDPRTVKKYYEAGKENEIKRLKKR' A
#
# COMPACT_ATOMS: atom_id res chain seq x y z
N MET A 1 4.09 11.89 -8.15
CA MET A 1 5.16 11.70 -7.15
C MET A 1 4.68 10.99 -5.88
N ARG A 2 3.64 11.44 -5.15
CA ARG A 2 3.07 10.64 -4.02
C ARG A 2 1.91 9.70 -4.40
N HIS A 3 1.27 9.93 -5.55
CA HIS A 3 0.15 9.11 -6.02
C HIS A 3 0.61 7.71 -6.47
N ASP A 4 1.82 7.62 -7.05
CA ASP A 4 2.41 6.40 -7.61
C ASP A 4 2.64 5.31 -6.55
N ILE A 5 3.00 5.71 -5.33
CA ILE A 5 3.21 4.81 -4.19
C ILE A 5 1.87 4.23 -3.71
N TYR A 6 0.82 5.05 -3.68
CA TYR A 6 -0.49 4.60 -3.21
C TYR A 6 -1.08 3.54 -4.15
N GLU A 7 -1.01 3.78 -5.46
CA GLU A 7 -1.41 2.84 -6.52
C GLU A 7 -0.59 1.55 -6.46
N GLY A 8 0.74 1.67 -6.34
CA GLY A 8 1.63 0.52 -6.23
C GLY A 8 1.30 -0.36 -5.04
N VAL A 9 1.05 0.23 -3.88
CA VAL A 9 0.71 -0.47 -2.64
C VAL A 9 -0.71 -1.07 -2.68
N LEU A 10 -1.68 -0.37 -3.27
CA LEU A 10 -3.05 -0.84 -3.52
C LEU A 10 -3.08 -2.11 -4.36
N PHE A 11 -2.24 -2.18 -5.40
CA PHE A 11 -2.14 -3.37 -6.24
C PHE A 11 -1.77 -4.63 -5.44
N TYR A 12 -0.86 -4.52 -4.47
CA TYR A 12 -0.50 -5.63 -3.58
C TYR A 12 -1.61 -5.97 -2.58
N ILE A 13 -2.34 -4.96 -2.07
CA ILE A 13 -3.50 -5.17 -1.20
C ILE A 13 -4.59 -5.93 -1.96
N MET A 14 -4.95 -5.49 -3.17
CA MET A 14 -5.95 -6.16 -4.02
C MET A 14 -5.54 -7.57 -4.42
N LYS A 15 -4.25 -7.82 -4.69
CA LYS A 15 -3.74 -9.17 -4.95
C LYS A 15 -3.68 -10.04 -3.69
N GLY A 16 -3.86 -9.48 -2.48
CA GLY A 16 -3.73 -10.20 -1.22
C GLY A 16 -2.30 -10.67 -0.92
N ILE A 17 -1.30 -10.14 -1.64
CA ILE A 17 0.11 -10.53 -1.49
C ILE A 17 0.78 -9.51 -0.58
N LYS A 18 1.57 -9.97 0.40
CA LYS A 18 2.33 -9.07 1.26
C LYS A 18 3.49 -8.46 0.45
N PRO A 19 3.49 -7.15 0.18
CA PRO A 19 4.59 -6.53 -0.54
C PRO A 19 5.88 -6.52 0.30
N ASN A 20 7.02 -6.58 -0.38
CA ASN A 20 8.29 -6.25 0.25
C ASN A 20 8.44 -4.71 0.33
N TYR A 21 8.23 -4.15 1.51
CA TYR A 21 8.28 -2.70 1.73
C TYR A 21 9.61 -2.06 1.33
N ALA A 22 10.73 -2.79 1.47
CA ALA A 22 12.06 -2.30 1.10
C ALA A 22 12.29 -2.29 -0.42
N GLU A 23 11.62 -3.17 -1.16
CA GLU A 23 11.68 -3.22 -2.61
C GLU A 23 10.77 -2.17 -3.24
N LEU A 24 9.55 -2.01 -2.73
CA LEU A 24 8.68 -0.88 -3.11
C LEU A 24 9.32 0.47 -2.79
N GLY A 25 9.93 0.60 -1.60
CA GLY A 25 10.64 1.83 -1.25
C GLY A 25 11.75 2.16 -2.24
N ARG A 26 12.48 1.14 -2.75
CA ARG A 26 13.49 1.34 -3.79
C ARG A 26 12.89 1.68 -5.16
N GLN A 27 11.84 0.97 -5.60
CA GLN A 27 11.18 1.22 -6.90
C GLN A 27 10.57 2.63 -6.98
N TYR A 28 9.92 3.07 -5.92
CA TYR A 28 9.24 4.37 -5.87
C TYR A 28 10.09 5.47 -5.22
N ASN A 29 11.38 5.20 -4.95
CA ASN A 29 12.31 6.09 -4.26
C ASN A 29 11.69 6.70 -2.97
N CYS A 30 10.97 5.88 -2.22
CA CYS A 30 10.21 6.27 -1.04
C CYS A 30 10.72 5.56 0.21
N ASP A 31 10.62 6.23 1.36
CA ASP A 31 10.99 5.63 2.63
C ASP A 31 10.09 4.40 2.92
N PRO A 32 10.65 3.24 3.28
CA PRO A 32 9.87 2.03 3.54
C PRO A 32 8.86 2.20 4.70
N ARG A 33 9.10 3.14 5.63
CA ARG A 33 8.13 3.49 6.68
C ARG A 33 6.89 4.14 6.10
N THR A 34 7.06 4.97 5.06
CA THR A 34 5.96 5.60 4.33
C THR A 34 5.14 4.55 3.58
N VAL A 35 5.80 3.61 2.89
CA VAL A 35 5.14 2.49 2.19
C VAL A 35 4.32 1.65 3.16
N LYS A 36 4.87 1.32 4.34
CA LYS A 36 4.15 0.58 5.39
C LYS A 36 2.91 1.35 5.86
N LYS A 37 3.05 2.64 6.14
CA LYS A 37 1.95 3.50 6.61
C LYS A 37 0.81 3.57 5.59
N TYR A 38 1.15 3.68 4.30
CA TYR A 38 0.17 3.64 3.22
C TYR A 38 -0.47 2.26 3.04
N TYR A 39 0.29 1.18 3.22
CA TYR A 39 -0.26 -0.18 3.17
C TYR A 39 -1.27 -0.45 4.28
N GLU A 40 -0.94 -0.05 5.51
CA GLU A 40 -1.85 -0.15 6.66
C GLU A 40 -3.10 0.72 6.47
N ALA A 41 -2.94 1.98 6.02
CA ALA A 41 -4.05 2.88 5.75
C ALA A 41 -4.95 2.40 4.59
N GLY A 42 -4.36 1.83 3.53
CA GLY A 42 -5.07 1.25 2.40
C GLY A 42 -5.84 -0.01 2.82
N LYS A 43 -5.22 -0.89 3.59
CA LYS A 43 -5.85 -2.08 4.15
C LYS A 43 -7.02 -1.73 5.07
N GLU A 44 -6.87 -0.72 5.94
CA GLU A 44 -7.95 -0.27 6.80
C GLU A 44 -9.12 0.34 6.00
N ASN A 45 -8.83 1.11 4.94
CA ASN A 45 -9.85 1.64 4.04
C ASN A 45 -10.58 0.54 3.28
N GLU A 46 -9.88 -0.48 2.80
CA GLU A 46 -10.48 -1.62 2.10
C GLU A 46 -11.34 -2.47 3.05
N ILE A 47 -10.86 -2.72 4.28
CA ILE A 47 -11.65 -3.35 5.35
C ILE A 47 -12.91 -2.51 5.63
N LYS A 48 -12.80 -1.18 5.76
CA LYS A 48 -13.95 -0.29 5.96
C LYS A 48 -14.93 -0.33 4.78
N ARG A 49 -14.44 -0.43 3.54
CA ARG A 49 -15.26 -0.57 2.33
C ARG A 49 -16.01 -1.91 2.29
N LEU A 50 -15.33 -3.01 2.61
CA LEU A 50 -15.92 -4.35 2.66
C LEU A 50 -16.95 -4.49 3.78
N LYS A 51 -16.71 -3.85 4.93
CA LYS A 51 -17.61 -3.88 6.09
C LYS A 51 -18.87 -3.01 5.93
N LYS A 52 -18.89 -2.14 4.92
CA LYS A 52 -20.03 -1.28 4.58
C LYS A 52 -21.00 -1.96 3.60
N ARG A 53 -20.71 -3.19 3.18
CA ARG A 53 -21.49 -3.95 2.20
C ARG A 53 -22.37 -4.99 2.89
#